data_AF-A0AB38Q0F0-F1
#
_entry.id   AF-A0AB38Q0F0-F1
#
_cell.length_a   1.000
_cell.length_b   1.000
_cell.length_c   1.000
_cell.angle_alpha   90.00
_cell.angle_beta   90.00
_cell.angle_gamma   90.00
#
_symmetry.space_group_name_H-M   'P 1'
#
loop_
_entity.id
_entity.type
_entity.pdbx_description
1 polymer ?
#
loop_
_entity_poly.entity_id
_entity_poly.type
_entity_poly.pdbx_seq_one_letter_code
_entity_poly.pdbx_strand_id
1 'polypeptide(L)'
;MAKDKKYDWDIGNPPPKIEEHSLVKLNIIEKYLEAYMRHLTTSPYPRNLKFAIIDGFSGGGLYKDIKGQEILGSQLRVLETIERLKKEITFERENKNFGKINFDIPVYCIEKDRNVFKFLKQTINQRGFGNSANIINGEFEKIYNNIIKELQSKEYKRAVFLLDQYGCIETIKTILNSFYNIEIILAFA
;
A
#
# COMPACT_ATOMS: atom_id res chain seq x y z
N MET A 1 -7.80 -18.13 22.36
CA MET A 1 -9.01 -18.17 21.51
C MET A 1 -8.61 -17.68 20.14
N ALA A 2 -8.77 -18.51 19.11
CA ALA A 2 -8.48 -18.09 17.73
C ALA A 2 -9.46 -16.96 17.38
N LYS A 3 -8.95 -15.77 17.07
CA LYS A 3 -9.78 -14.72 16.47
C LYS A 3 -10.37 -15.29 15.18
N ASP A 4 -11.70 -15.28 15.06
CA ASP A 4 -12.38 -15.66 13.83
C ASP A 4 -11.74 -14.94 12.64
N LYS A 5 -11.40 -15.68 11.59
CA LYS A 5 -10.92 -15.12 10.32
C LYS A 5 -12.01 -14.22 9.76
N LYS A 6 -11.86 -12.91 9.94
CA LYS A 6 -12.83 -11.89 9.53
C LYS A 6 -13.11 -11.89 8.02
N TYR A 7 -12.10 -12.22 7.22
CA TYR A 7 -12.19 -12.38 5.78
C TYR A 7 -11.42 -13.64 5.38
N ASP A 8 -11.97 -14.42 4.45
CA ASP A 8 -11.30 -15.59 3.89
C ASP A 8 -11.26 -15.45 2.37
N TRP A 9 -10.06 -15.54 1.81
CA TRP A 9 -9.81 -15.55 0.37
C TRP A 9 -9.26 -16.89 -0.01
N ASP A 10 -9.88 -17.50 -1.01
CA ASP A 10 -9.45 -18.79 -1.52
C ASP A 10 -9.63 -18.87 -3.03
N ILE A 11 -8.68 -19.52 -3.70
CA ILE A 11 -8.66 -19.61 -5.15
C ILE A 11 -9.83 -20.50 -5.60
N GLY A 12 -10.66 -19.98 -6.49
CA GLY A 12 -11.87 -20.67 -6.97
C GLY A 12 -13.14 -20.34 -6.18
N ASN A 13 -13.03 -19.64 -5.05
CA ASN A 13 -14.16 -19.13 -4.29
C ASN A 13 -14.39 -17.63 -4.55
N PRO A 14 -15.63 -17.13 -4.43
CA PRO A 14 -15.90 -15.69 -4.53
C PRO A 14 -15.18 -14.91 -3.42
N PRO A 15 -14.67 -13.69 -3.69
CA PRO A 15 -14.09 -12.84 -2.65
C PRO A 15 -15.08 -12.55 -1.51
N PRO A 16 -14.58 -12.30 -0.29
CA PRO A 16 -15.41 -11.98 0.86
C PRO A 16 -16.13 -10.65 0.68
N LYS A 17 -17.27 -10.49 1.37
CA LYS A 17 -18.00 -9.22 1.38
C LYS A 17 -17.22 -8.18 2.19
N ILE A 18 -17.10 -6.97 1.66
CA ILE A 18 -16.46 -5.85 2.37
C ILE A 18 -17.45 -5.24 3.37
N GLU A 19 -16.92 -4.79 4.51
CA GLU A 19 -17.67 -4.03 5.50
C GLU A 19 -17.57 -2.53 5.22
N GLU A 20 -18.54 -1.74 5.70
CA GLU A 20 -18.64 -0.31 5.40
C GLU A 20 -17.42 0.49 5.92
N HIS A 21 -16.93 0.24 7.13
CA HIS A 21 -15.74 0.93 7.64
C HIS A 21 -14.48 0.59 6.83
N SER A 22 -14.40 -0.62 6.27
CA SER A 22 -13.30 -1.02 5.39
C SER A 22 -13.33 -0.20 4.10
N LEU A 23 -14.51 0.13 3.55
CA LEU A 23 -14.64 1.04 2.40
C LEU A 23 -14.15 2.46 2.73
N VAL A 24 -14.53 2.99 3.89
CA VAL A 24 -14.09 4.32 4.35
C VAL A 24 -12.56 4.35 4.44
N LYS A 25 -11.96 3.32 5.04
CA LYS A 25 -10.51 3.17 5.15
C LYS A 25 -9.82 3.21 3.78
N LEU A 26 -10.34 2.48 2.80
CA LEU A 26 -9.78 2.46 1.44
C LEU A 26 -9.81 3.86 0.79
N ASN A 27 -10.92 4.58 0.95
CA ASN A 27 -11.06 5.94 0.43
C ASN A 27 -10.10 6.93 1.11
N ILE A 28 -9.82 6.76 2.42
CA ILE A 28 -8.84 7.59 3.14
C ILE A 28 -7.44 7.37 2.56
N ILE A 29 -7.04 6.11 2.33
CA ILE A 29 -5.72 5.78 1.77
C ILE A 29 -5.51 6.45 0.41
N GLU A 30 -6.48 6.34 -0.50
CA GLU A 30 -6.39 6.94 -1.83
C GLU A 30 -6.25 8.47 -1.76
N LYS A 31 -7.13 9.13 -1.00
CA LYS A 31 -7.12 10.58 -0.83
C LYS A 31 -5.82 11.06 -0.18
N TYR A 32 -5.32 10.29 0.78
CA TYR A 32 -4.06 10.58 1.44
C TYR A 32 -2.88 10.51 0.47
N LEU A 33 -2.75 9.42 -0.28
CA LEU A 33 -1.67 9.26 -1.26
C LEU A 33 -1.70 10.33 -2.34
N GLU A 34 -2.90 10.72 -2.78
CA GLU A 34 -3.07 11.83 -3.71
C GLU A 34 -2.57 13.15 -3.13
N ALA A 35 -3.04 13.53 -1.94
CA ALA A 35 -2.58 14.74 -1.27
C ALA A 35 -1.06 14.72 -1.05
N TYR A 36 -0.53 13.57 -0.63
CA TYR A 36 0.88 13.39 -0.33
C TYR A 36 1.77 13.55 -1.57
N MET A 37 1.48 12.81 -2.65
CA MET A 37 2.26 12.89 -3.89
C MET A 37 2.20 14.30 -4.47
N ARG A 38 1.02 14.93 -4.50
CA ARG A 38 0.88 16.31 -5.01
C ARG A 38 1.66 17.31 -4.17
N HIS A 39 1.62 17.19 -2.85
CA HIS A 39 2.40 18.04 -1.95
C HIS A 39 3.89 17.94 -2.25
N LEU A 40 4.42 16.72 -2.38
CA LEU A 40 5.83 16.48 -2.68
C LEU A 40 6.26 16.93 -4.08
N THR A 41 5.33 17.16 -5.00
CA THR A 41 5.62 17.59 -6.38
C THR A 41 5.14 19.00 -6.71
N THR A 42 4.68 19.77 -5.71
CA THR A 42 4.13 21.11 -5.89
C THR A 42 5.17 22.11 -6.43
N SER A 43 6.45 21.94 -6.11
CA SER A 43 7.53 22.83 -6.55
C SER A 43 8.32 22.26 -7.74
N PRO A 44 9.05 23.08 -8.51
CA PRO A 44 9.85 22.61 -9.64
C PRO A 44 11.12 21.84 -9.22
N TYR A 45 11.60 22.02 -7.98
CA TYR A 45 12.91 21.52 -7.54
C TYR A 45 13.04 19.98 -7.46
N PRO A 46 12.06 19.22 -6.95
CA PRO A 46 12.17 17.77 -6.88
C PRO A 46 12.25 17.15 -8.28
N ARG A 47 13.39 16.48 -8.56
CA ARG A 47 13.60 15.72 -9.80
C ARG A 47 13.33 14.23 -9.63
N ASN A 48 13.31 13.75 -8.40
CA ASN A 48 13.00 12.38 -8.04
C ASN A 48 11.99 12.38 -6.89
N LEU A 49 10.82 11.77 -7.09
CA LEU A 49 9.88 11.47 -6.03
C LEU A 49 10.18 10.05 -5.54
N LYS A 50 10.77 9.97 -4.34
CA LYS A 50 11.24 8.71 -3.76
C LYS A 50 10.69 8.49 -2.35
N PHE A 51 9.83 7.50 -2.20
CA PHE A 51 9.27 7.04 -0.93
C PHE A 51 8.73 5.62 -1.08
N ALA A 52 8.67 4.83 0.00
CA ALA A 52 8.12 3.47 -0.05
C ALA A 52 6.69 3.43 0.52
N ILE A 53 5.90 2.45 0.09
CA ILE A 53 4.62 2.10 0.70
C ILE A 53 4.69 0.68 1.22
N ILE A 54 4.31 0.48 2.49
CA ILE A 54 4.32 -0.82 3.15
C ILE A 54 2.92 -1.11 3.67
N ASP A 55 2.25 -2.06 3.04
CA ASP A 55 0.99 -2.63 3.52
C ASP A 55 1.30 -3.88 4.35
N GLY A 56 1.14 -3.74 5.68
CA GLY A 56 1.53 -4.78 6.64
C GLY A 56 0.57 -5.97 6.71
N PHE A 57 -0.67 -5.82 6.25
CA PHE A 57 -1.73 -6.81 6.44
C PHE A 57 -2.63 -6.85 5.20
N SER A 58 -2.08 -7.34 4.10
CA SER A 58 -2.64 -7.09 2.78
C SER A 58 -3.96 -7.82 2.49
N GLY A 59 -4.20 -9.00 3.06
CA GLY A 59 -5.35 -9.81 2.67
C GLY A 59 -5.27 -10.23 1.20
N GLY A 60 -6.41 -10.56 0.59
CA GLY A 60 -6.47 -11.07 -0.80
C GLY A 60 -6.63 -10.01 -1.88
N GLY A 61 -6.78 -8.73 -1.54
CA GLY A 61 -6.82 -7.62 -2.51
C GLY A 61 -8.10 -7.46 -3.33
N LEU A 62 -9.10 -8.33 -3.20
CA LEU A 62 -10.44 -8.19 -3.80
C LEU A 62 -11.53 -8.44 -2.78
N TYR A 63 -12.67 -7.78 -2.93
CA TYR A 63 -13.85 -7.98 -2.12
C TYR A 63 -15.11 -7.93 -2.99
N LYS A 64 -16.26 -8.21 -2.38
CA LYS A 64 -17.57 -7.92 -2.97
C LYS A 64 -18.35 -6.90 -2.13
N ASP A 65 -19.12 -6.05 -2.78
CA ASP A 65 -20.10 -5.21 -2.11
C ASP A 65 -21.39 -5.99 -1.76
N ILE A 66 -22.37 -5.30 -1.17
CA ILE A 66 -23.68 -5.88 -0.84
C ILE A 66 -24.47 -6.37 -2.08
N LYS A 67 -24.18 -5.84 -3.27
CA LYS A 67 -24.80 -6.20 -4.56
C LYS A 67 -23.99 -7.29 -5.29
N GLY A 68 -22.88 -7.76 -4.71
CA GLY A 68 -21.99 -8.74 -5.32
C GLY A 68 -21.02 -8.17 -6.36
N GLN A 69 -20.96 -6.84 -6.51
CA GLN A 69 -19.99 -6.17 -7.37
C GLN A 69 -18.61 -6.24 -6.75
N GLU A 70 -17.60 -6.36 -7.60
CA GLU A 70 -16.22 -6.43 -7.16
C GLU A 70 -15.74 -5.08 -6.62
N ILE A 71 -15.04 -5.13 -5.48
CA ILE A 71 -14.42 -3.97 -4.84
C ILE A 71 -12.92 -4.27 -4.70
N LEU A 72 -12.09 -3.33 -5.13
CA LEU A 72 -10.64 -3.45 -5.01
C LEU A 72 -10.19 -3.20 -3.56
N GLY A 73 -9.28 -4.04 -3.07
CA GLY A 73 -8.60 -3.88 -1.79
C GLY A 73 -7.51 -2.80 -1.82
N SER A 74 -6.83 -2.59 -0.68
CA SER A 74 -5.85 -1.50 -0.53
C SER A 74 -4.69 -1.62 -1.51
N GLN A 75 -4.16 -2.81 -1.75
CA GLN A 75 -2.98 -2.98 -2.61
C GLN A 75 -3.26 -2.50 -4.03
N LEU A 76 -4.36 -2.96 -4.63
CA LEU A 76 -4.74 -2.56 -5.99
C LEU A 76 -5.09 -1.08 -6.06
N ARG A 77 -5.84 -0.54 -5.09
CA ARG A 77 -6.17 0.89 -5.04
C ARG A 77 -4.94 1.77 -4.92
N VAL A 78 -3.98 1.38 -4.08
CA VAL A 78 -2.68 2.04 -3.94
C VAL A 78 -1.93 2.05 -5.27
N LEU A 79 -1.81 0.89 -5.93
CA LEU A 79 -1.12 0.74 -7.21
C LEU A 79 -1.78 1.57 -8.33
N GLU A 80 -3.11 1.49 -8.46
CA GLU A 80 -3.87 2.27 -9.43
C GLU A 80 -3.75 3.77 -9.17
N THR A 81 -3.81 4.20 -7.91
CA THR A 81 -3.64 5.59 -7.50
C THR A 81 -2.25 6.11 -7.87
N ILE A 82 -1.20 5.34 -7.60
CA ILE A 82 0.18 5.72 -7.96
C ILE A 82 0.33 5.86 -9.47
N GLU A 83 -0.12 4.87 -10.26
CA GLU A 83 0.02 4.93 -11.72
C GLU A 83 -0.79 6.05 -12.35
N ARG A 84 -1.99 6.31 -11.83
CA ARG A 84 -2.80 7.47 -12.23
C ARG A 84 -2.07 8.78 -11.92
N LEU A 85 -1.61 8.97 -10.69
CA LEU A 85 -0.95 10.20 -10.26
C LEU A 85 0.39 10.43 -10.95
N LYS A 86 1.15 9.37 -11.27
CA LYS A 86 2.36 9.50 -12.08
C LYS A 86 2.08 10.20 -13.41
N LYS A 87 0.98 9.82 -14.09
CA LYS A 87 0.57 10.42 -15.38
C LYS A 87 0.11 11.86 -15.19
N GLU A 88 -0.78 12.09 -14.22
CA GLU A 88 -1.32 13.42 -13.93
C GLU A 88 -0.22 14.42 -13.55
N ILE A 89 0.66 14.05 -12.61
CA ILE A 89 1.77 14.90 -12.17
C ILE A 89 2.75 15.16 -13.32
N THR A 90 3.04 14.16 -14.16
CA THR A 90 3.93 14.37 -15.32
C THR A 90 3.35 15.42 -16.25
N PHE A 91 2.07 15.29 -16.62
CA PHE A 91 1.36 16.24 -17.47
C PHE A 91 1.29 17.65 -16.84
N GLU A 92 0.96 17.75 -15.55
CA GLU A 92 0.91 19.02 -14.83
C GLU A 92 2.27 19.73 -14.80
N ARG A 93 3.36 18.98 -14.63
CA ARG A 93 4.71 19.54 -14.62
C ARG A 93 5.16 19.99 -16.01
N GLU A 94 4.79 19.26 -17.06
CA GLU A 94 5.02 19.66 -18.45
C GLU A 94 4.32 20.99 -18.76
N ASN A 95 3.04 21.12 -18.41
CA ASN A 95 2.27 22.35 -18.62
C ASN A 95 2.83 23.56 -17.84
N LYS A 96 3.43 23.32 -16.67
CA LYS A 96 4.05 24.38 -15.85
C LYS A 96 5.53 24.63 -16.19
N ASN A 97 6.09 23.90 -17.16
CA ASN A 97 7.52 23.91 -17.49
C ASN A 97 8.43 23.61 -16.28
N PHE A 98 7.97 22.76 -15.36
CA PHE A 98 8.73 22.34 -14.17
C PHE A 98 9.74 21.23 -14.49
N GLY A 99 9.74 20.72 -15.72
CA GLY A 99 10.59 19.62 -16.19
C GLY A 99 10.22 18.25 -15.59
N LYS A 100 10.80 17.20 -16.16
CA LYS A 100 10.51 15.82 -15.81
C LYS A 100 10.84 15.50 -14.35
N ILE A 101 10.05 14.58 -13.79
CA ILE A 101 10.26 13.97 -12.49
C ILE A 101 10.32 12.45 -12.65
N ASN A 102 11.23 11.78 -11.93
CA ASN A 102 11.28 10.32 -11.86
C ASN A 102 10.55 9.86 -10.62
N PHE A 103 9.85 8.72 -10.72
CA PHE A 103 9.11 8.12 -9.62
C PHE A 103 9.78 6.81 -9.21
N ASP A 104 10.21 6.74 -7.94
CA ASP A 104 10.79 5.56 -7.31
C ASP A 104 9.97 5.23 -6.06
N ILE A 105 8.90 4.46 -6.26
CA ILE A 105 7.86 4.21 -5.26
C ILE A 105 7.58 2.69 -5.18
N PRO A 106 8.42 1.91 -4.47
CA PRO A 106 8.15 0.50 -4.27
C PRO A 106 6.97 0.31 -3.33
N VAL A 107 6.08 -0.62 -3.69
CA VAL A 107 4.96 -1.05 -2.86
C VAL A 107 5.27 -2.44 -2.32
N TYR A 108 5.19 -2.62 -1.00
CA TYR A 108 5.37 -3.91 -0.33
C TYR A 108 4.02 -4.37 0.23
N CYS A 109 3.60 -5.58 -0.14
CA CYS A 109 2.35 -6.18 0.29
C CYS A 109 2.66 -7.44 1.10
N ILE A 110 2.37 -7.44 2.40
CA ILE A 110 2.72 -8.52 3.32
C ILE A 110 1.45 -9.27 3.73
N GLU A 111 1.45 -10.59 3.53
CA GLU A 111 0.35 -11.47 3.94
C GLU A 111 0.88 -12.76 4.56
N LYS A 112 0.41 -13.09 5.77
CA LYS A 112 0.88 -14.24 6.54
C LYS A 112 0.25 -15.55 6.08
N ASP A 113 -1.04 -15.53 5.75
CA ASP A 113 -1.75 -16.73 5.33
C ASP A 113 -1.33 -17.09 3.90
N ARG A 114 -0.82 -18.32 3.74
CA ARG A 114 -0.25 -18.78 2.47
C ARG A 114 -1.29 -18.85 1.34
N ASN A 115 -2.55 -19.17 1.65
CA ASN A 115 -3.61 -19.26 0.65
C ASN A 115 -4.06 -17.87 0.23
N VAL A 116 -4.27 -16.98 1.21
CA VAL A 116 -4.59 -15.57 0.94
C VAL A 116 -3.46 -14.88 0.16
N PHE A 117 -2.19 -15.15 0.50
CA PHE A 117 -1.04 -14.66 -0.24
C PHE A 117 -1.05 -15.12 -1.71
N LYS A 118 -1.34 -16.40 -1.98
CA LYS A 118 -1.43 -16.92 -3.35
C LYS A 118 -2.55 -16.22 -4.12
N PHE A 119 -3.69 -16.02 -3.47
CA PHE A 119 -4.82 -15.29 -4.04
C PHE A 119 -4.40 -13.84 -4.38
N LEU A 120 -3.82 -13.11 -3.43
CA LEU A 120 -3.31 -11.74 -3.64
C LEU A 120 -2.33 -11.66 -4.81
N LYS A 121 -1.37 -12.60 -4.87
CA LYS A 121 -0.39 -12.66 -5.96
C LYS A 121 -1.05 -12.87 -7.31
N GLN A 122 -2.01 -13.79 -7.40
CA GLN A 122 -2.78 -14.00 -8.62
C GLN A 122 -3.55 -12.73 -9.01
N THR A 123 -4.25 -12.11 -8.07
CA THR A 123 -5.02 -10.87 -8.25
C THR A 123 -4.15 -9.73 -8.79
N ILE A 124 -3.01 -9.45 -8.14
CA ILE A 124 -2.10 -8.36 -8.57
C ILE A 124 -1.53 -8.63 -9.97
N ASN A 125 -1.17 -9.88 -10.27
CA ASN A 125 -0.67 -10.26 -11.59
C ASN A 125 -1.74 -10.11 -12.69
N GLN A 126 -2.97 -10.57 -12.42
CA GLN A 126 -4.09 -10.45 -13.37
C GLN A 126 -4.45 -8.99 -13.68
N ARG A 127 -4.16 -8.07 -12.74
CA ARG A 127 -4.33 -6.63 -12.92
C ARG A 127 -3.15 -5.94 -13.61
N GLY A 128 -2.12 -6.69 -13.99
CA GLY A 128 -0.93 -6.15 -14.66
C GLY A 128 0.07 -5.46 -13.74
N PHE A 129 -0.09 -5.59 -12.41
CA PHE A 129 0.77 -4.94 -11.42
C PHE A 129 1.84 -5.87 -10.82
N GLY A 130 2.05 -7.06 -11.40
CA GLY A 130 2.99 -8.06 -10.88
C GLY A 130 4.42 -7.55 -10.66
N ASN A 131 4.87 -6.62 -11.50
CA ASN A 131 6.19 -5.99 -11.40
C ASN A 131 6.19 -4.67 -10.60
N SER A 132 5.00 -4.17 -10.23
CA SER A 132 4.81 -2.91 -9.52
C SER A 132 4.69 -3.10 -8.01
N ALA A 133 4.58 -4.36 -7.53
CA ALA A 133 4.48 -4.69 -6.12
C ALA A 133 5.42 -5.83 -5.70
N ASN A 134 6.02 -5.67 -4.53
CA ASN A 134 6.78 -6.70 -3.83
C ASN A 134 5.82 -7.45 -2.90
N ILE A 135 5.33 -8.61 -3.35
CA ILE A 135 4.37 -9.43 -2.60
C ILE A 135 5.13 -10.46 -1.78
N ILE A 136 4.98 -10.41 -0.45
CA ILE A 136 5.76 -11.21 0.49
C ILE A 136 4.82 -12.07 1.34
N ASN A 137 5.10 -13.38 1.40
CA ASN A 137 4.41 -14.26 2.33
C ASN A 137 5.14 -14.27 3.68
N GLY A 138 4.46 -13.83 4.74
CA GLY A 138 4.92 -13.96 6.11
C GLY A 138 4.28 -12.93 7.04
N GLU A 139 4.67 -12.98 8.31
CA GLU A 139 4.16 -12.07 9.34
C GLU A 139 4.88 -10.72 9.27
N PHE A 140 4.11 -9.63 9.34
CA PHE A 140 4.63 -8.27 9.31
C PHE A 140 5.75 -8.07 10.32
N GLU A 141 5.52 -8.48 11.56
CA GLU A 141 6.41 -8.34 12.72
C GLU A 141 7.78 -9.02 12.51
N LYS A 142 7.85 -10.02 11.63
CA LYS A 142 9.08 -10.74 11.29
C LYS A 142 9.80 -10.14 10.07
N ILE A 143 9.07 -9.41 9.23
CA ILE A 143 9.56 -8.94 7.92
C ILE A 143 9.96 -7.47 7.93
N TYR A 144 9.21 -6.62 8.65
CA TYR A 144 9.30 -5.15 8.49
C TYR A 144 10.72 -4.59 8.70
N ASN A 145 11.46 -5.14 9.67
CA ASN A 145 12.84 -4.72 9.94
C ASN A 145 13.79 -4.95 8.76
N ASN A 146 13.59 -6.02 7.98
CA ASN A 146 14.42 -6.30 6.80
C ASN A 146 14.07 -5.33 5.67
N ILE A 147 12.79 -5.03 5.47
CA ILE A 147 12.34 -4.01 4.50
C ILE A 147 12.92 -2.64 4.85
N ILE A 148 12.87 -2.26 6.14
CA ILE A 148 13.47 -1.00 6.61
C ILE A 148 14.96 -0.94 6.26
N LYS A 149 15.73 -1.99 6.58
CA LYS A 149 17.16 -2.06 6.26
C LYS A 149 17.44 -1.96 4.76
N GLU A 150 16.64 -2.63 3.94
CA GLU A 150 16.73 -2.56 2.48
C GLU A 150 16.45 -1.15 1.96
N LEU A 151 15.41 -0.49 2.48
CA LEU A 151 15.05 0.87 2.08
C LEU A 151 16.10 1.89 2.55
N GLN A 152 16.66 1.72 3.75
CA GLN A 152 17.74 2.56 4.26
C GLN A 152 19.01 2.42 3.42
N SER A 153 19.39 1.20 3.02
CA SER A 153 20.57 0.98 2.17
C SER A 153 20.40 1.57 0.76
N LYS A 154 19.16 1.72 0.31
CA LYS A 154 18.78 2.41 -0.95
C LYS A 154 18.48 3.90 -0.75
N GLU A 155 18.80 4.47 0.41
CA GLU A 155 18.63 5.89 0.75
C GLU A 155 17.18 6.43 0.65
N TYR A 156 16.17 5.58 0.90
CA TYR A 156 14.81 6.08 1.06
C TYR A 156 14.71 6.87 2.37
N LYS A 157 14.31 8.13 2.27
CA LYS A 157 14.08 9.02 3.42
C LYS A 157 12.63 9.03 3.90
N ARG A 158 11.73 8.41 3.12
CA ARG A 158 10.29 8.50 3.27
C ARG A 158 9.64 7.14 3.15
N ALA A 159 8.68 6.86 4.02
CA ALA A 159 7.85 5.66 3.94
C ALA A 159 6.45 5.93 4.48
N VAL A 160 5.45 5.29 3.86
CA VAL A 160 4.05 5.27 4.30
C VAL A 160 3.70 3.83 4.71
N PHE A 161 3.34 3.63 5.96
CA PHE A 161 2.90 2.33 6.49
C PHE A 161 1.37 2.31 6.61
N LEU A 162 0.74 1.28 6.03
CA LEU A 162 -0.69 1.02 6.12
C LEU A 162 -0.88 -0.17 7.07
N LEU A 163 -1.41 0.07 8.27
CA LEU A 163 -1.55 -0.96 9.32
C LEU A 163 -2.99 -1.03 9.83
N ASP A 164 -3.57 -2.23 9.78
CA ASP A 164 -4.98 -2.51 10.11
C ASP A 164 -5.21 -3.35 11.36
N GLN A 165 -4.14 -3.85 11.95
CA GLN A 165 -4.20 -4.64 13.16
C GLN A 165 -3.54 -3.86 14.28
N TYR A 166 -3.92 -4.18 15.51
CA TYR A 166 -3.23 -3.73 16.70
C TYR A 166 -1.74 -4.08 16.57
N GLY A 167 -0.96 -3.11 16.11
CA GLY A 167 0.48 -3.18 16.15
C GLY A 167 0.91 -3.12 17.61
N CYS A 168 1.88 -3.93 17.97
CA CYS A 168 2.61 -3.75 19.22
C CYS A 168 3.13 -2.29 19.25
N ILE A 169 2.93 -1.56 20.35
CA ILE A 169 3.38 -0.16 20.48
C ILE A 169 4.88 -0.05 20.18
N GLU A 170 5.64 -1.09 20.54
CA GLU A 170 7.06 -1.25 20.27
C GLU A 170 7.37 -1.30 18.76
N THR A 171 6.53 -1.97 17.96
CA THR A 171 6.66 -1.98 16.49
C THR A 171 6.46 -0.58 15.91
N ILE A 172 5.41 0.13 16.36
CA ILE A 172 5.14 1.50 15.90
C ILE A 172 6.30 2.43 16.28
N LYS A 173 6.79 2.35 17.53
CA LYS A 173 7.96 3.11 17.98
C LYS A 173 9.20 2.84 17.12
N THR A 174 9.42 1.58 16.76
CA THR A 174 10.55 1.19 15.90
C THR A 174 10.43 1.82 14.51
N ILE A 175 9.25 1.74 13.90
CA ILE A 175 8.97 2.34 12.59
C ILE A 175 9.13 3.86 12.62
N LEU A 176 8.62 4.52 13.68
CA LEU A 176 8.74 5.97 13.81
C LEU A 176 10.20 6.45 13.89
N ASN A 177 11.09 5.63 14.44
CA ASN A 177 12.51 5.92 14.56
C ASN A 177 13.35 5.52 13.33
N SER A 178 12.74 4.93 12.29
CA SER A 178 13.51 4.33 11.19
C SER A 178 13.69 5.20 9.94
N PHE A 179 12.86 6.22 9.75
CA PHE A 179 12.93 7.12 8.59
C PHE A 179 12.88 8.59 9.00
N TYR A 180 13.45 9.47 8.18
CA TYR A 180 13.42 10.91 8.45
C TYR A 180 12.00 11.49 8.30
N ASN A 181 11.24 11.09 7.28
CA ASN A 181 9.81 11.40 7.20
C ASN A 181 9.01 10.10 7.14
N ILE A 182 8.37 9.75 8.23
CA ILE A 182 7.57 8.54 8.37
C ILE A 182 6.11 8.92 8.49
N GLU A 183 5.26 8.17 7.80
CA GLU A 183 3.81 8.34 7.86
C GLU A 183 3.19 6.98 8.12
N ILE A 184 2.23 6.93 9.05
CA ILE A 184 1.56 5.70 9.44
C ILE A 184 0.06 5.96 9.41
N ILE A 185 -0.67 5.19 8.60
CA ILE A 185 -2.13 5.15 8.60
C ILE A 185 -2.54 3.93 9.40
N LEU A 186 -3.09 4.18 10.59
CA LEU A 186 -3.62 3.17 11.49
C LEU A 186 -5.15 3.12 11.37
N ALA A 187 -5.70 1.94 11.12
CA ALA A 187 -7.14 1.70 11.19
C ALA A 187 -7.46 0.84 12.42
N PHE A 188 -8.47 1.25 13.18
CA PHE A 188 -9.00 0.49 14.31
C PHE A 188 -10.41 0.01 13.93
N ALA A 189 -10.65 -1.29 14.09
CA ALA A 189 -11.97 -1.91 13.93
C ALA A 189 -12.54 -2.31 15.28
#